data_AF-A0A915MEG0-F1
#
_entry.id   AF-A0A915MEG0-F1
#
_cell.length_a   1.000
_cell.length_b   1.000
_cell.length_c   1.000
_cell.angle_alpha   90.00
_cell.angle_beta   90.00
_cell.angle_gamma   90.00
#
_symmetry.space_group_name_H-M   'P 1'
#
loop_
_entity.id
_entity.type
_entity.pdbx_description
1 polymer ?
#
loop_
_entity_poly.entity_id
_entity_poly.type
_entity_poly.pdbx_seq_one_letter_code
_entity_poly.pdbx_strand_id
1 'polypeptide(L)' 'MFRRHCIVVEWMSQHSEFEWILFIDGDMAVVNPNHSLFEYINGEQIIFIDRIFNHEIMAGSYLV' A
#
# COMPACT_ATOMS: atom_id res chain seq x y z
N MET A 1 -8.32 11.45 5.52
CA MET A 1 -8.16 10.04 5.93
C MET A 1 -9.12 9.10 5.21
N PHE A 2 -10.45 9.32 5.21
CA PHE A 2 -11.39 8.31 4.68
C PHE A 2 -11.63 8.30 3.16
N ARG A 3 -11.16 9.27 2.37
CA ARG A 3 -11.43 9.27 0.91
C ARG A 3 -10.38 8.55 0.06
N ARG A 4 -9.28 8.10 0.66
CA ARG A 4 -8.19 7.44 -0.08
C ARG A 4 -8.66 6.15 -0.77
N HIS A 5 -9.49 5.35 -0.10
CA HIS A 5 -10.06 4.15 -0.71
C HIS A 5 -10.96 4.49 -1.91
N CYS A 6 -11.70 5.62 -1.87
CA CYS A 6 -12.50 6.05 -3.01
C CYS A 6 -11.62 6.39 -4.21
N ILE A 7 -10.50 7.09 -3.98
CA ILE A 7 -9.54 7.45 -5.04
C ILE A 7 -8.92 6.18 -5.62
N VAL A 8 -8.50 5.24 -4.77
CA VAL A 8 -7.92 3.97 -5.22
C VAL A 8 -8.93 3.17 -6.03
N VAL A 9 -10.17 3.04 -5.58
CA VAL A 9 -11.24 2.33 -6.31
C VAL A 9 -11.53 2.99 -7.66
N GLU A 10 -11.66 4.32 -7.69
CA GLU A 10 -11.88 5.05 -8.94
C GLU A 10 -10.72 4.84 -9.91
N TRP A 11 -9.48 4.93 -9.42
CA TRP A 11 -8.29 4.72 -10.23
C TRP A 11 -8.18 3.29 -10.76
N MET A 12 -8.43 2.28 -9.91
CA MET A 12 -8.46 0.86 -10.29
C MET A 12 -9.49 0.58 -11.39
N SER A 13 -10.67 1.21 -11.30
CA SER A 13 -11.73 1.01 -12.29
C SER A 13 -11.33 1.49 -13.69
N GLN A 14 -10.38 2.42 -13.76
CA GLN A 14 -9.85 3.00 -15.00
C GLN A 14 -8.56 2.32 -15.48
N HIS A 15 -7.88 1.56 -14.62
CA HIS A 15 -6.56 0.99 -14.91
C HIS A 15 -6.50 -0.50 -14.54
N SER A 16 -7.27 -1.32 -15.23
CA SER A 16 -7.36 -2.77 -15.01
C SER A 16 -6.09 -3.55 -15.36
N GLU A 17 -5.10 -2.91 -15.98
CA GLU A 17 -3.81 -3.51 -16.36
C GLU A 17 -2.84 -3.68 -15.19
N PHE A 18 -3.07 -3.02 -14.05
CA PHE A 18 -2.23 -3.15 -12.86
C PHE A 18 -2.80 -4.22 -11.93
N GLU A 19 -1.95 -5.18 -11.56
CA GLU A 19 -2.30 -6.22 -10.58
C GLU A 19 -2.29 -5.69 -9.14
N TRP A 20 -1.45 -4.68 -8.87
CA TRP A 20 -1.20 -4.15 -7.54
C TRP A 20 -1.04 -2.63 -7.56
N ILE A 21 -1.57 -1.98 -6.53
CA ILE A 21 -1.45 -0.56 -6.26
C ILE A 21 -0.92 -0.36 -4.86
N LEU A 22 0.19 0.36 -4.78
CA LEU A 22 0.74 0.84 -3.53
C LEU A 22 0.27 2.27 -3.27
N PHE A 23 -0.62 2.43 -2.30
CA PHE A 23 -1.00 3.75 -1.80
C PHE A 23 -0.01 4.18 -0.70
N ILE A 24 0.59 5.37 -0.84
CA ILE A 24 1.60 5.89 0.10
C ILE A 24 1.20 7.29 0.57
N ASP A 25 1.22 7.52 1.89
CA ASP A 25 1.11 8.84 2.50
C ASP A 25 2.37 9.70 2.17
N GLY A 26 2.18 11.02 2.00
CA GLY A 26 3.22 11.91 1.48
C GLY A 26 4.43 12.15 2.39
N ASP A 27 4.40 11.64 3.62
CA ASP A 27 5.48 11.72 4.61
C ASP A 27 6.25 10.40 4.76
N MET A 28 6.04 9.44 3.86
CA MET A 28 6.81 8.20 3.79
C MET A 28 7.98 8.27 2.82
N ALA A 29 9.02 7.49 3.10
CA ALA A 29 10.17 7.32 2.24
C ALA A 29 10.60 5.85 2.15
N VAL A 30 11.31 5.50 1.07
CA VAL A 30 11.91 4.18 0.89
C VAL A 30 13.10 4.05 1.84
N VAL A 31 13.06 3.07 2.74
CA VAL A 31 14.15 2.80 3.70
C VAL A 31 15.17 1.80 3.13
N ASN A 32 14.70 0.82 2.35
CA ASN A 32 15.55 -0.22 1.77
C ASN A 32 15.18 -0.46 0.29
N PRO A 33 15.93 0.10 -0.67
CA PRO A 33 15.65 -0.06 -2.09
C PRO A 33 16.12 -1.41 -2.66
N ASN A 34 16.80 -2.24 -1.87
CA ASN A 34 17.31 -3.53 -2.32
C ASN A 34 16.33 -4.69 -2.10
N HIS A 35 15.20 -4.44 -1.43
CA HIS A 35 14.16 -5.45 -1.20
C HIS A 35 12.92 -5.13 -2.02
N SER A 36 12.38 -6.17 -2.66
CA SER A 36 11.16 -6.03 -3.44
C SER A 36 9.95 -6.12 -2.52
N LEU A 37 8.98 -5.21 -2.70
CA LEU A 37 7.70 -5.29 -1.98
C LEU A 37 6.91 -6.55 -2.33
N PHE A 38 7.13 -7.10 -3.54
CA PHE A 38 6.44 -8.31 -3.99
C PHE A 38 6.82 -9.57 -3.19
N GLU A 39 7.94 -9.54 -2.45
CA GLU A 39 8.35 -10.64 -1.56
C GLU A 39 7.39 -10.84 -0.37
N TYR A 40 6.61 -9.80 -0.02
CA TYR A 40 5.68 -9.83 1.11
C TYR A 40 4.27 -10.25 0.73
N ILE A 41 4.00 -10.51 -0.55
CA ILE A 41 2.68 -10.90 -1.05
C ILE A 41 2.54 -12.42 -0.95
N ASN A 42 1.49 -12.89 -0.28
CA ASN A 42 1.21 -14.31 -0.10
C ASN A 42 -0.30 -14.63 -0.15
N GLY A 43 -0.95 -14.24 -1.26
CA GLY A 43 -2.36 -14.56 -1.53
C GLY A 43 -3.38 -13.67 -0.81
N GLU A 44 -2.93 -12.67 -0.06
CA GLU A 44 -3.80 -11.63 0.50
C GLU A 44 -4.33 -10.69 -0.59
N GLN A 45 -5.46 -10.02 -0.34
CA GLN A 45 -6.00 -9.00 -1.26
C GLN A 45 -5.62 -7.58 -0.85
N ILE A 46 -5.30 -7.37 0.43
CA ILE A 46 -4.89 -6.08 1.00
C ILE A 46 -3.80 -6.36 2.02
N ILE A 47 -2.69 -5.64 1.92
CA ILE A 47 -1.56 -5.76 2.85
C ILE A 47 -1.36 -4.42 3.56
N PHE A 48 -1.44 -4.46 4.89
CA PHE A 48 -1.12 -3.32 5.75
C PHE A 48 0.33 -3.37 6.21
N ILE A 49 0.86 -2.21 6.58
CA ILE A 49 2.26 -2.03 6.94
C ILE A 49 2.38 -1.89 8.46
N ASP A 50 3.32 -2.61 9.07
CA ASP A 50 3.71 -2.40 10.47
C ASP A 50 4.64 -1.19 10.60
N ARG A 51 4.36 -0.30 11.55
CA ARG A 51 5.20 0.87 11.80
C ARG A 51 6.44 0.51 12.59
N ILE A 52 7.60 0.86 12.06
CA ILE A 52 8.92 0.58 12.65
C ILE A 52 9.08 1.15 14.08
N PHE A 53 8.44 2.27 14.40
CA PHE A 53 8.66 2.99 15.67
C PHE A 53 7.70 2.63 16.81
N ASN A 54 6.53 2.08 16.52
CA ASN A 54 5.51 1.78 17.55
C ASN A 54 4.74 0.47 17.34
N HIS A 55 5.07 -0.33 16.31
CA HIS A 55 4.43 -1.61 16.01
C HIS A 55 2.90 -1.53 15.83
N GLU A 56 2.42 -0.38 15.36
CA GLU A 56 1.01 -0.17 15.04
C GLU A 56 0.76 -0.46 13.55
N ILE A 57 -0.39 -1.08 13.25
CA ILE A 57 -0.84 -1.29 11.88
C ILE A 57 -1.19 0.07 11.25
N MET A 58 -0.45 0.46 10.22
CA MET A 58 -0.72 1.68 9.47
C MET A 58 -1.81 1.45 8.43
N ALA A 59 -2.95 2.12 8.61
CA ALA A 59 -3.99 2.28 7.56
C ALA A 59 -3.75 3.48 6.64
N GLY A 60 -2.65 4.21 6.87
CA GLY A 60 -2.13 5.33 6.06
C GLY A 60 -1.85 4.94 4.62
N SER A 61 -1.03 3.90 4.53
CA SER A 61 -0.45 3.35 3.31
C SER A 61 -0.62 1.85 3.31
N TYR A 62 -0.92 1.29 2.15
CA TYR A 62 -1.26 -0.12 2.00
C TYR A 62 -1.05 -0.54 0.54
N LEU A 63 -0.92 -1.85 0.35
CA LEU A 63 -0.92 -2.49 -0.96
C LEU A 63 -2.28 -3.15 -1.18
N VAL A 64 -2.89 -2.96 -2.35
CA VAL A 64 -4.20 -3.54 -2.76
C VAL A 64 -4.21 -3.83 -4.25
#